data_AF-A0A2V6CFP1-F1
#
_entry.id   AF-A0A2V6CFP1-F1
#
_cell.length_a   1.000
_cell.length_b   1.000
_cell.length_c   1.000
_cell.angle_alpha   90.00
_cell.angle_beta   90.00
_cell.angle_gamma   90.00
#
_symmetry.space_group_name_H-M   'P 1'
#
loop_
_entity.id
_entity.type
_entity.pdbx_description
1 polymer ?
#
loop_
_entity_poly.entity_id
_entity_poly.type
_entity_poly.pdbx_seq_one_letter_code
_entity_poly.pdbx_strand_id
1 'polypeptide(L)'
;MNDREHYQACFDLMQAVAAYRHEPIHRRLEKFGKRESMVHLDVLVLTYHLARICRGSILEIGAFRGGTTVAAAWGVRDAREAKKLIAIEPGGSLRKHRLATRNILRSLKRNLARQGVAQRVTILEG
;
A
#
# COMPACT_ATOMS: atom_id res chain seq x y z
N MET A 1 -22.98 3.01 15.43
CA MET A 1 -22.89 1.72 14.74
C MET A 1 -23.26 0.68 15.76
N ASN A 2 -24.33 -0.08 15.55
CA ASN A 2 -24.67 -1.17 16.46
C ASN A 2 -23.77 -2.40 16.17
N ASP A 3 -23.70 -3.35 17.10
CA ASP A 3 -22.81 -4.50 16.98
C ASP A 3 -23.06 -5.31 15.69
N ARG A 4 -24.33 -5.42 15.26
CA ARG A 4 -24.70 -6.12 14.04
C ARG A 4 -24.12 -5.46 12.79
N GLU A 5 -24.18 -4.14 12.69
CA GLU A 5 -23.57 -3.37 11.60
C GLU A 5 -22.05 -3.53 11.60
N HIS A 6 -21.43 -3.54 12.78
CA HIS A 6 -19.99 -3.74 12.92
C HIS A 6 -19.56 -5.14 12.46
N TYR A 7 -20.27 -6.19 12.90
CA TYR A 7 -20.00 -7.56 12.48
C TYR A 7 -20.20 -7.75 10.98
N GLN A 8 -21.24 -7.14 10.42
CA GLN A 8 -21.48 -7.20 8.98
C GLN A 8 -20.34 -6.52 8.21
N ALA A 9 -19.90 -5.33 8.63
CA ALA A 9 -18.78 -4.64 7.98
C ALA A 9 -17.47 -5.45 8.04
N CYS A 10 -17.18 -6.09 9.17
CA CYS A 10 -16.03 -6.99 9.30
C CYS A 10 -16.15 -8.20 8.37
N PHE A 11 -17.34 -8.81 8.28
CA PHE A 11 -17.60 -9.93 7.38
C PHE A 11 -17.44 -9.54 5.91
N ASP A 12 -18.04 -8.42 5.50
CA ASP A 12 -17.94 -7.90 4.14
C ASP A 12 -16.48 -7.61 3.75
N LEU A 13 -15.69 -7.05 4.68
CA LEU A 13 -14.26 -6.83 4.48
C LEU A 13 -13.50 -8.15 4.29
N MET A 14 -13.76 -9.16 5.13
CA MET A 14 -13.13 -10.47 5.00
C MET A 14 -13.48 -11.13 3.66
N GLN A 15 -14.74 -11.06 3.24
CA GLN A 15 -15.18 -11.56 1.94
C GLN A 15 -14.48 -10.83 0.79
N ALA A 16 -14.38 -9.50 0.85
CA ALA A 16 -13.74 -8.70 -0.19
C ALA A 16 -12.23 -9.02 -0.31
N VAL A 17 -11.53 -9.15 0.83
CA VAL A 17 -10.10 -9.53 0.85
C VAL A 17 -9.89 -10.95 0.32
N ALA A 18 -10.76 -11.89 0.66
CA ALA A 18 -10.72 -13.25 0.14
C ALA A 18 -10.94 -13.30 -1.38
N ALA A 19 -11.88 -12.51 -1.90
CA ALA A 19 -12.18 -12.44 -3.34
C ALA A 19 -10.96 -12.03 -4.18
N TYR A 20 -10.12 -11.11 -3.67
CA TYR A 20 -8.92 -10.67 -4.39
C TYR A 20 -7.93 -11.79 -4.71
N ARG A 21 -7.93 -12.92 -3.98
CA ARG A 21 -7.05 -14.07 -4.27
C ARG A 21 -7.20 -14.59 -5.69
N HIS A 22 -8.37 -14.38 -6.30
CA HIS A 22 -8.70 -14.78 -7.66
C HIS A 22 -8.53 -13.64 -8.69
N GLU A 23 -8.16 -12.44 -8.26
CA GLU A 23 -7.97 -11.29 -9.13
C GLU A 23 -6.49 -11.05 -9.51
N PRO A 24 -6.21 -10.46 -10.70
CA PRO A 24 -4.83 -10.16 -11.12
C PRO A 24 -4.04 -9.30 -10.13
N ILE A 25 -4.71 -8.44 -9.38
CA ILE A 25 -4.08 -7.54 -8.40
C ILE A 25 -3.36 -8.31 -7.28
N HIS A 26 -3.89 -9.44 -6.83
CA HIS A 26 -3.28 -10.25 -5.78
C HIS A 26 -1.91 -10.79 -6.21
N ARG A 27 -1.84 -11.40 -7.40
CA ARG A 27 -0.57 -11.88 -7.97
C ARG A 27 0.43 -10.73 -8.19
N ARG A 28 -0.07 -9.55 -8.58
CA ARG A 28 0.77 -8.36 -8.77
C ARG A 28 1.36 -7.87 -7.44
N LEU A 29 0.53 -7.77 -6.39
CA LEU A 29 0.94 -7.42 -5.04
C LEU A 29 1.88 -8.46 -4.44
N GLU A 30 1.66 -9.76 -4.69
CA GLU A 30 2.55 -10.82 -4.24
C GLU A 30 3.95 -10.67 -4.85
N LYS A 31 4.04 -10.54 -6.19
CA LYS A 31 5.32 -10.39 -6.91
C LYS A 31 6.08 -9.14 -6.50
N PHE A 32 5.38 -8.04 -6.26
CA PHE A 32 5.99 -6.79 -5.83
C PHE A 32 6.38 -6.83 -4.35
N GLY A 33 5.43 -7.19 -3.48
CA GLY A 33 5.58 -7.26 -2.03
C GLY A 33 6.70 -8.19 -1.59
N LYS A 34 6.85 -9.36 -2.24
CA LYS A 34 7.98 -10.26 -1.99
C LYS A 34 9.33 -9.54 -2.10
N ARG A 35 9.49 -8.51 -2.93
CA ARG A 35 10.79 -7.83 -3.16
C ARG A 35 10.93 -6.49 -2.46
N GLU A 36 9.83 -5.86 -2.05
CA GLU A 36 9.82 -4.45 -1.65
C GLU A 36 9.07 -4.17 -0.34
N SER A 37 8.35 -5.14 0.24
CA SER A 37 7.49 -4.94 1.42
C SER A 37 8.02 -5.67 2.65
N MET A 38 7.96 -4.99 3.80
CA MET A 38 8.16 -5.60 5.13
C MET A 38 6.91 -6.29 5.67
N VAL A 39 5.73 -5.97 5.13
CA VAL A 39 4.46 -6.55 5.57
C VAL A 39 4.02 -7.70 4.66
N HIS A 40 3.21 -8.59 5.22
CA HIS A 40 2.64 -9.75 4.54
C HIS A 40 1.72 -9.35 3.36
N LEU A 41 1.51 -10.28 2.43
CA LEU A 41 0.64 -10.08 1.28
C LEU A 41 -0.78 -9.66 1.68
N ASP A 42 -1.35 -10.28 2.73
CA ASP A 42 -2.71 -9.95 3.17
C ASP A 42 -2.82 -8.49 3.63
N VAL A 43 -1.78 -7.94 4.25
CA VAL A 43 -1.72 -6.51 4.61
C VAL A 43 -1.71 -5.65 3.36
N LEU A 44 -0.93 -6.02 2.34
CA LEU A 44 -0.90 -5.29 1.07
C LEU A 44 -2.25 -5.31 0.35
N VAL A 45 -2.94 -6.46 0.35
CA VAL A 45 -4.29 -6.59 -0.25
C VAL A 45 -5.30 -5.75 0.53
N LEU A 46 -5.24 -5.78 1.86
CA LEU A 46 -6.08 -4.95 2.72
C LEU A 46 -5.84 -3.45 2.47
N THR A 47 -4.58 -3.02 2.41
CA THR A 47 -4.21 -1.63 2.10
C THR A 47 -4.73 -1.20 0.73
N TYR A 48 -4.59 -2.05 -0.29
CA TYR A 48 -5.16 -1.80 -1.62
C TYR A 48 -6.69 -1.63 -1.56
N HIS A 49 -7.39 -2.54 -0.88
CA HIS A 49 -8.85 -2.51 -0.76
C HIS A 49 -9.31 -1.22 -0.06
N LEU A 50 -8.76 -0.92 1.11
CA LEU A 50 -9.13 0.26 1.89
C LEU A 50 -8.84 1.55 1.11
N ALA A 51 -7.69 1.65 0.44
CA ALA A 51 -7.37 2.80 -0.40
C ALA A 51 -8.35 2.95 -1.59
N ARG A 52 -8.84 1.83 -2.12
CA ARG A 52 -9.83 1.82 -3.20
C ARG A 52 -11.19 2.34 -2.71
N ILE A 53 -11.65 1.92 -1.53
CA ILE A 53 -13.01 2.25 -1.05
C ILE A 53 -13.11 3.49 -0.16
N CYS A 54 -12.00 3.97 0.43
CA CYS A 54 -12.04 5.12 1.33
C CYS A 54 -12.44 6.40 0.59
N ARG A 55 -13.22 7.28 1.22
CA ARG A 55 -13.59 8.57 0.61
C ARG A 55 -12.55 9.67 0.82
N GLY A 56 -11.70 9.51 1.83
CA GLY A 56 -10.72 10.51 2.26
C GLY A 56 -9.34 10.38 1.61
N SER A 57 -8.51 11.38 1.89
CA SER A 57 -7.07 11.30 1.64
C SER A 57 -6.40 10.30 2.58
N ILE A 58 -5.25 9.77 2.16
CA ILE A 58 -4.52 8.71 2.87
C ILE A 58 -3.18 9.28 3.34
N LEU A 59 -2.84 9.00 4.60
CA LEU A 59 -1.53 9.27 5.19
C LEU A 59 -0.87 7.94 5.58
N GLU A 60 0.39 7.78 5.20
CA GLU A 60 1.26 6.68 5.62
C GLU A 60 2.49 7.25 6.33
N ILE A 61 2.87 6.63 7.46
CA ILE A 61 4.08 6.96 8.22
C ILE A 61 4.99 5.74 8.21
N GLY A 62 6.22 5.88 7.73
CA GLY A 62 7.17 4.79 7.59
C GLY A 62 6.96 3.97 6.32
N ALA A 63 6.98 4.63 5.16
CA ALA A 63 6.76 4.01 3.85
C ALA A 63 7.86 3.01 3.44
N PHE A 64 9.06 3.11 4.03
CA PHE A 64 10.24 2.29 3.72
C PHE A 64 10.50 2.25 2.21
N ARG A 65 10.48 1.07 1.58
CA ARG A 65 10.69 0.87 0.13
C ARG A 65 9.39 0.99 -0.68
N GLY A 66 8.27 1.32 -0.06
CA GLY A 66 7.00 1.62 -0.71
C GLY A 66 6.08 0.41 -0.94
N GLY A 67 6.23 -0.66 -0.17
CA GLY A 67 5.37 -1.86 -0.25
C GLY A 67 3.89 -1.51 -0.17
N THR A 68 3.50 -0.99 0.98
CA THR A 68 2.16 -0.49 1.32
C THR A 68 1.79 0.76 0.54
N THR A 69 2.73 1.69 0.34
CA THR A 69 2.50 2.91 -0.46
C THR A 69 2.06 2.60 -1.89
N VAL A 70 2.72 1.66 -2.57
CA VAL A 70 2.35 1.23 -3.93
C VAL A 70 0.98 0.54 -3.92
N ALA A 71 0.71 -0.31 -2.92
CA ALA A 71 -0.58 -0.97 -2.81
C ALA A 71 -1.73 0.04 -2.66
N ALA A 72 -1.56 1.03 -1.78
CA ALA A 72 -2.50 2.13 -1.61
C ALA A 72 -2.65 2.93 -2.91
N ALA A 73 -1.55 3.28 -3.58
CA ALA A 73 -1.58 4.05 -4.82
C ALA A 73 -2.28 3.32 -5.98
N TRP A 74 -2.16 1.99 -6.06
CA TRP A 74 -2.97 1.19 -6.98
C TRP A 74 -4.44 1.20 -6.61
N GLY A 75 -4.78 1.10 -5.32
CA GLY A 75 -6.17 1.22 -4.85
C GLY A 75 -6.79 2.56 -5.23
N VAL A 76 -6.07 3.66 -4.99
CA VAL A 76 -6.47 5.02 -5.39
C VAL A 76 -6.65 5.12 -6.90
N ARG A 77 -5.72 4.59 -7.70
CA ARG A 77 -5.82 4.58 -9.16
C ARG A 77 -7.10 3.87 -9.62
N ASP A 78 -7.38 2.72 -9.03
CA ASP A 78 -8.47 1.83 -9.47
C ASP A 78 -9.84 2.28 -8.92
N ALA A 79 -9.86 3.15 -7.90
CA ALA A 79 -11.06 3.85 -7.43
C ALA A 79 -11.57 4.94 -8.39
N ARG A 80 -10.74 5.40 -9.34
CA ARG A 80 -11.02 6.52 -10.27
C ARG A 80 -11.40 7.85 -9.60
N GLU A 81 -11.14 7.99 -8.29
CA GLU A 81 -11.35 9.22 -7.53
C GLU A 81 -10.02 9.95 -7.32
N ALA A 82 -10.07 11.28 -7.28
CA ALA A 82 -8.92 12.12 -6.96
C ALA A 82 -8.69 12.16 -5.45
N LYS A 83 -7.96 11.17 -4.92
CA LYS A 83 -7.55 11.10 -3.50
C LYS A 83 -6.09 11.53 -3.37
N LYS A 84 -5.76 12.32 -2.34
CA LYS A 84 -4.35 12.58 -1.99
C LYS A 84 -3.80 11.38 -1.23
N LEU A 85 -2.59 10.95 -1.58
CA LEU A 85 -1.84 9.94 -0.84
C LEU A 85 -0.50 10.58 -0.43
N ILE A 86 -0.30 10.72 0.88
CA ILE A 86 0.89 11.32 1.48
C ILE A 86 1.66 10.22 2.20
N ALA A 87 2.96 10.12 1.94
CA ALA A 87 3.86 9.19 2.60
C ALA A 87 4.96 9.98 3.32
N ILE A 88 5.09 9.78 4.63
CA ILE A 88 6.16 10.33 5.45
C ILE A 88 7.23 9.26 5.64
N GLU A 89 8.47 9.57 5.26
CA GLU A 89 9.59 8.63 5.38
C GLU A 89 10.88 9.37 5.77
N PRO A 90 11.50 9.02 6.92
CA PRO A 90 12.75 9.66 7.36
C PRO A 90 13.98 9.21 6.55
N GLY A 91 13.88 8.12 5.79
CA GLY A 91 14.94 7.63 4.95
C GLY A 91 15.95 6.79 5.73
N GLY A 92 17.24 7.09 5.59
CA GLY A 92 18.30 6.26 6.16
C GLY A 92 18.58 4.98 5.36
N SER A 93 19.09 3.96 6.06
CA SER A 93 19.55 2.70 5.45
C SER A 93 19.15 1.49 6.29
N LEU A 94 18.98 0.34 5.63
CA LEU A 94 18.77 -0.94 6.28
C LEU A 94 19.88 -1.90 5.84
N ARG A 95 20.56 -2.51 6.81
CA ARG A 95 21.65 -3.49 6.59
C ARG A 95 21.24 -4.88 7.08
N LYS A 96 21.94 -5.90 6.61
CA LYS A 96 21.78 -7.31 7.07
C LYS A 96 20.34 -7.84 7.02
N HIS A 97 19.57 -7.40 6.02
CA HIS A 97 18.20 -7.85 5.79
C HIS A 97 18.00 -8.16 4.30
N ARG A 98 17.09 -9.07 3.96
CA ARG A 98 16.76 -9.41 2.56
C ARG A 98 16.32 -8.20 1.74
N LEU A 99 15.71 -7.22 2.41
CA LEU A 99 15.28 -5.94 1.82
C LEU A 99 16.27 -4.81 2.06
N ALA A 100 17.53 -5.11 2.37
CA ALA A 100 18.57 -4.12 2.62
C ALA A 100 18.64 -3.06 1.52
N THR A 101 18.91 -1.83 1.95
CA THR A 101 19.05 -0.67 1.07
C THR A 101 19.99 0.33 1.73
N ARG A 102 20.84 0.97 0.92
CA ARG A 102 21.75 2.03 1.39
C ARG A 102 21.06 3.38 1.52
N ASN A 103 19.91 3.54 0.87
CA ASN A 103 19.12 4.77 0.90
C ASN A 103 17.65 4.40 0.69
N ILE A 104 16.86 4.48 1.77
CA ILE A 104 15.44 4.13 1.79
C ILE A 104 14.65 5.07 0.87
N LEU A 105 14.80 6.39 1.00
CA LEU A 105 14.10 7.38 0.17
C LEU A 105 14.37 7.20 -1.32
N ARG A 106 15.61 6.92 -1.71
CA ARG A 106 15.97 6.63 -3.12
C ARG A 106 15.26 5.36 -3.59
N SER A 107 15.20 4.33 -2.76
CA SER A 107 14.48 3.09 -3.10
C SER A 107 12.98 3.31 -3.21
N LEU A 108 12.37 4.07 -2.29
CA LEU A 108 10.96 4.46 -2.32
C LEU A 108 10.63 5.17 -3.64
N LYS A 109 11.32 6.28 -3.94
CA LYS A 109 11.09 7.07 -5.17
C LYS A 109 11.25 6.21 -6.43
N ARG A 110 12.31 5.41 -6.50
CA ARG A 110 12.55 4.48 -7.61
C ARG A 110 11.41 3.47 -7.78
N ASN A 111 10.91 2.90 -6.68
CA ASN A 111 9.86 1.89 -6.74
C ASN A 111 8.53 2.50 -7.15
N LEU A 112 8.15 3.66 -6.61
CA LEU A 112 6.95 4.39 -7.03
C LEU A 112 6.99 4.73 -8.54
N ALA A 113 8.14 5.17 -9.05
CA ALA A 113 8.33 5.45 -10.48
C ALA A 113 8.19 4.16 -11.31
N ARG A 114 8.88 3.08 -10.93
CA ARG A 114 8.80 1.77 -11.62
C ARG A 114 7.39 1.18 -11.64
N GLN A 115 6.57 1.47 -10.62
CA GLN A 115 5.20 0.99 -10.54
C GLN A 115 4.19 1.96 -11.18
N GLY A 116 4.64 3.07 -11.77
CA GLY A 116 3.81 4.05 -12.47
C GLY A 116 2.89 4.84 -11.56
N VAL A 117 3.27 5.04 -10.29
CA VAL A 117 2.42 5.69 -9.27
C VAL A 117 3.07 6.89 -8.60
N ALA A 118 4.28 7.29 -9.02
CA ALA A 118 5.00 8.42 -8.42
C ALA A 118 4.16 9.71 -8.37
N GLN A 119 3.41 10.03 -9.43
CA GLN A 119 2.60 11.24 -9.48
C GLN A 119 1.36 11.23 -8.55
N ARG A 120 1.03 10.06 -7.97
CA ARG A 120 -0.10 9.92 -7.04
C ARG A 120 0.30 10.08 -5.58
N VAL A 121 1.60 10.11 -5.29
CA VAL A 121 2.14 10.08 -3.93
C VAL A 121 2.95 11.34 -3.68
N THR A 122 2.55 12.10 -2.67
CA THR A 122 3.39 13.17 -2.12
C THR A 122 4.27 12.56 -1.04
N ILE A 123 5.58 12.57 -1.25
CA ILE A 123 6.55 12.15 -0.22
C ILE A 123 6.94 13.37 0.59
N LEU A 124 6.84 13.25 1.91
CA LEU A 124 7.45 14.17 2.87
C LEU A 124 8.65 13.46 3.50
N GLU A 125 9.83 14.07 3.34
CA GLU A 125 11.07 13.61 3.98
C GLU A 125 11.06 14.15 5.42
N GLY A 126 11.00 13.23 6.39
CA GLY A 126 10.83 13.54 7.82
C GLY A 126 12.06 13.29 8.67
#